data_AF-A0A453KDT2-F1
#
_entry.id   AF-A0A453KDT2-F1
#
_cell.length_a   1.000
_cell.length_b   1.000
_cell.length_c   1.000
_cell.angle_alpha   90.00
_cell.angle_beta   90.00
_cell.angle_gamma   90.00
#
_symmetry.space_group_name_H-M   'P 1'
#
loop_
_entity.id
_entity.type
_entity.pdbx_description
1 polymer ?
#
loop_
_entity_poly.entity_id
_entity_poly.type
_entity_poly.pdbx_seq_one_letter_code
_entity_poly.pdbx_strand_id
1 'polypeptide(L)'
;MASNRAPGPDNIPVEFYQVCWDIVKNDIMALFRHFHQGTLDVQRLNYGIITLLPKLSGADKIQQFRPICLLRCPYKLITKVLDRRVSVCMLTS
;
A
#
# COMPACT_ATOMS: atom_id res chain seq x y z
N MET A 1 4.68 -3.79 7.53
CA MET A 1 4.59 -4.48 6.22
C MET A 1 5.84 -5.34 6.05
N ALA A 2 5.83 -6.33 5.16
CA ALA A 2 7.03 -7.15 4.92
C ALA A 2 8.02 -6.40 4.02
N SER A 3 9.31 -6.55 4.31
CA SER A 3 10.44 -6.01 3.56
C SER A 3 10.67 -6.79 2.24
N ASN A 4 11.55 -6.27 1.38
CA ASN A 4 11.87 -6.75 0.05
C ASN A 4 10.67 -6.80 -0.91
N ARG A 5 9.83 -5.76 -0.88
CA ARG A 5 8.72 -5.59 -1.83
C ARG A 5 9.03 -4.43 -2.78
N ALA A 6 8.57 -4.56 -4.03
CA ALA A 6 8.66 -3.48 -5.00
C ALA A 6 8.02 -2.19 -4.46
N PRO A 7 8.68 -1.03 -4.61
CA PRO A 7 8.16 0.24 -4.17
C PRO A 7 6.94 0.66 -4.99
N GLY A 8 6.23 1.69 -4.51
CA GLY A 8 5.18 2.34 -5.28
C GLY A 8 5.76 3.22 -6.40
N PRO A 9 4.92 4.02 -7.07
CA PRO A 9 5.33 4.95 -8.11
C PRO A 9 6.28 6.06 -7.62
N ASP A 10 6.36 6.25 -6.31
CA ASP A 10 7.25 7.18 -5.61
C ASP A 10 8.68 6.63 -5.45
N ASN A 11 8.92 5.36 -5.80
CA ASN A 11 10.19 4.66 -5.58
C ASN A 11 10.64 4.62 -4.10
N ILE A 12 9.72 4.84 -3.16
CA ILE A 12 10.04 4.78 -1.72
C ILE A 12 9.72 3.37 -1.20
N PRO A 13 10.74 2.59 -0.80
CA PRO A 13 10.54 1.22 -0.33
C PRO A 13 10.05 1.22 1.13
N VAL A 14 9.56 0.07 1.60
CA VAL A 14 9.00 -0.03 2.98
C VAL A 14 10.08 0.14 4.04
N GLU A 15 11.30 -0.26 3.72
CA GLU A 15 12.50 -0.20 4.54
C GLU A 15 12.81 1.24 4.93
N PHE A 16 12.57 2.21 4.05
CA PHE A 16 12.69 3.63 4.38
C PHE A 16 11.81 4.00 5.56
N TYR A 17 10.54 3.57 5.57
CA TYR A 17 9.62 3.85 6.67
C TYR A 17 9.96 3.11 7.96
N GLN A 18 10.60 1.94 7.86
CA GLN A 18 11.06 1.16 9.01
C GLN A 18 12.30 1.77 9.65
N VAL A 19 13.29 2.15 8.84
CA VAL A 19 14.57 2.71 9.29
C VAL A 19 14.40 4.16 9.76
N CYS A 20 13.68 4.98 8.98
CA CYS A 20 13.48 6.39 9.28
C CYS A 20 12.22 6.64 10.12
N TRP A 21 11.71 5.63 10.84
CA TRP A 21 10.44 5.72 11.55
C TRP A 21 10.39 6.93 12.51
N ASP A 22 11.46 7.18 13.25
CA ASP A 22 11.49 8.30 14.19
C ASP A 22 11.38 9.68 13.55
N ILE A 23 11.72 9.77 12.26
CA ILE A 23 11.59 10.99 11.46
C ILE A 23 10.17 11.07 10.90
N VAL A 24 9.70 10.03 10.22
CA VAL A 24 8.45 10.08 9.42
C VAL A 24 7.19 9.79 10.22
N LYS A 25 7.29 9.30 11.47
CA LYS A 25 6.12 8.88 12.27
C LYS A 25 5.10 9.99 12.44
N ASN A 26 5.55 11.24 12.62
CA ASN A 26 4.64 12.37 12.85
C ASN A 26 3.82 12.68 11.60
N ASP A 27 4.43 12.62 10.42
CA ASP A 27 3.75 12.82 9.15
C ASP A 27 2.75 11.70 8.86
N ILE A 28 3.12 10.45 9.14
CA ILE A 28 2.21 9.30 9.02
C ILE A 28 1.02 9.45 9.96
N MET A 29 1.24 9.86 11.22
CA MET A 29 0.16 10.09 12.17
C MET A 29 -0.74 11.25 11.76
N ALA A 30 -0.19 12.34 11.22
CA ALA A 30 -0.98 13.44 10.66
C ALA A 30 -1.84 12.96 9.48
N LEU A 31 -1.27 12.16 8.58
CA LEU A 31 -1.99 11.55 7.47
C LEU A 31 -3.16 10.67 7.95
N PHE A 32 -2.98 9.88 9.01
CA PHE A 32 -4.09 9.12 9.62
C PHE A 32 -5.16 10.03 10.24
N ARG A 33 -4.78 11.16 10.85
CA ARG A 33 -5.75 12.15 11.38
C ARG A 33 -6.58 12.76 10.25
N HIS A 34 -5.94 13.21 9.17
CA HIS A 34 -6.63 13.74 8.00
C HIS A 34 -7.56 12.71 7.35
N PHE A 35 -7.11 11.45 7.27
CA PHE A 35 -7.94 10.35 6.79
C PHE A 35 -9.18 10.17 7.67
N HIS A 36 -9.01 10.15 8.99
CA HIS A 36 -10.11 9.98 9.93
C HIS A 36 -11.11 11.15 9.89
N GLN A 37 -10.62 12.37 9.69
CA GLN A 37 -11.44 13.58 9.55
C GLN A 37 -12.10 13.72 8.18
N GLY A 38 -11.80 12.84 7.22
CA GLY A 38 -12.30 12.95 5.84
C GLY A 38 -11.69 14.10 5.03
N THR A 39 -10.60 14.70 5.50
CA THR A 39 -9.92 15.84 4.84
C THR A 39 -8.75 15.41 3.94
N LEU A 40 -8.36 14.13 4.00
CA LEU A 40 -7.29 13.58 3.17
C LEU A 40 -7.76 13.36 1.73
N ASP A 41 -7.04 13.91 0.76
CA ASP A 41 -7.18 13.55 -0.65
C ASP A 41 -6.60 12.14 -0.89
N VAL A 42 -7.48 11.14 -0.76
CA VAL A 42 -7.13 9.72 -0.95
C VAL A 42 -6.81 9.41 -2.41
N GLN A 43 -7.38 10.15 -3.38
CA GLN A 43 -7.14 9.89 -4.80
C GLN A 43 -5.67 10.08 -5.16
N ARG A 44 -5.03 11.13 -4.61
CA ARG A 44 -3.59 11.33 -4.75
C ARG A 44 -2.76 10.17 -4.22
N LEU A 45 -3.20 9.51 -3.15
CA LEU A 45 -2.48 8.40 -2.50
C LEU A 45 -2.75 7.04 -3.16
N ASN A 46 -3.93 6.85 -3.74
CA ASN A 46 -4.31 5.60 -4.41
C ASN A 46 -3.67 5.41 -5.78
N TYR A 47 -3.05 6.45 -6.35
CA TYR A 47 -2.33 6.33 -7.61
C TYR A 47 -1.28 5.20 -7.56
N GLY A 48 -1.41 4.25 -8.47
CA GLY A 48 -0.57 3.07 -8.56
C GLY A 48 -0.22 2.70 -9.99
N ILE A 49 0.90 2.00 -10.15
CA ILE A 49 1.32 1.47 -11.44
C ILE A 49 0.87 0.01 -11.53
N ILE A 50 0.14 -0.32 -12.60
CA ILE A 50 -0.22 -1.71 -12.90
C ILE A 50 0.94 -2.33 -13.68
N THR A 51 1.56 -3.36 -13.10
CA THR A 51 2.62 -4.15 -13.73
C THR A 51 2.11 -5.56 -14.00
N LEU A 52 2.40 -6.09 -15.19
CA LEU A 52 2.06 -7.46 -15.57
C LEU A 52 3.26 -8.38 -15.29
N LEU A 53 3.12 -9.30 -14.35
CA LEU A 53 4.13 -10.33 -14.12
C LEU A 53 3.81 -11.60 -14.93
N PRO A 54 4.75 -12.13 -15.72
CA PRO A 54 4.53 -13.38 -16.43
C PRO A 54 4.39 -14.55 -15.44
N LYS A 55 3.41 -15.43 -15.65
CA LYS A 55 3.25 -16.67 -14.87
C LYS A 55 4.15 -17.80 -15.36
N LEU A 56 4.59 -17.73 -16.63
CA LEU A 56 5.39 -18.74 -17.31
C LEU A 56 6.38 -18.08 -18.28
N SER A 57 7.48 -18.77 -18.56
CA SER A 57 8.49 -18.32 -19.53
C SER A 57 7.90 -18.29 -20.94
N GLY A 58 8.13 -17.19 -21.67
CA GLY A 58 7.60 -17.02 -23.03
C GLY A 58 6.12 -16.64 -23.08
N ALA A 59 5.58 -16.02 -22.03
CA ALA A 59 4.19 -15.58 -22.01
C ALA A 59 3.85 -14.64 -23.18
N ASP A 60 2.85 -15.02 -23.97
CA ASP A 60 2.40 -14.39 -25.21
C ASP A 60 0.92 -13.94 -25.15
N LYS A 61 0.14 -14.48 -24.22
CA LYS A 61 -1.29 -14.19 -24.03
C LYS A 61 -1.54 -13.48 -22.71
N ILE A 62 -2.47 -12.52 -22.71
CA ILE A 62 -2.81 -11.71 -21.52
C ILE A 62 -3.18 -12.55 -20.28
N GLN A 63 -3.83 -13.69 -20.46
CA GLN A 63 -4.25 -14.61 -19.39
C GLN A 63 -3.05 -15.24 -18.65
N GLN A 64 -1.89 -15.29 -19.30
CA GLN A 64 -0.64 -15.82 -18.74
C GLN A 64 0.10 -14.78 -17.88
N PHE A 65 -0.42 -13.57 -17.76
CA PHE A 65 0.11 -12.55 -16.86
C PHE A 65 -0.73 -12.44 -15.59
N ARG A 66 -0.09 -12.07 -14.50
CA ARG A 66 -0.73 -11.66 -13.24
C ARG A 66 -0.60 -10.14 -13.13
N PRO A 67 -1.70 -9.38 -13.16
CA PRO A 67 -1.63 -7.95 -12.88
C PRO A 67 -1.34 -7.74 -11.39
N ILE A 68 -0.41 -6.83 -11.10
CA ILE A 68 -0.11 -6.36 -9.75
C ILE A 68 -0.16 -4.84 -9.77
N CYS A 69 -0.87 -4.25 -8.81
CA CYS A 69 -0.88 -2.80 -8.62
C CYS A 69 0.14 -2.40 -7.56
N LEU A 70 1.15 -1.62 -7.96
CA LEU A 70 2.15 -1.04 -7.09
C LEU A 70 1.61 0.29 -6.55
N LEU A 71 1.14 0.26 -5.30
CA LEU A 71 0.63 1.43 -4.58
C LEU A 71 1.69 2.01 -3.64
N ARG A 72 1.55 3.30 -3.32
CA ARG A 72 2.39 3.98 -2.33
C ARG A 72 2.26 3.36 -0.94
N CYS A 73 3.34 3.37 -0.16
CA CYS A 73 3.36 2.79 1.19
C CYS A 73 2.32 3.40 2.15
N PRO A 74 2.11 4.74 2.20
CA PRO A 74 1.12 5.33 3.10
C PRO A 74 -0.31 4.86 2.83
N TYR A 75 -0.67 4.66 1.56
CA TYR A 75 -1.98 4.10 1.20
C TYR A 75 -2.14 2.67 1.72
N LYS A 76 -1.11 1.83 1.52
CA LYS A 76 -1.08 0.45 2.04
C LYS A 76 -1.13 0.40 3.57
N LEU A 77 -0.63 1.42 4.28
CA LEU A 77 -0.73 1.52 5.74
C LEU A 77 -2.19 1.76 6.16
N ILE A 78 -2.88 2.69 5.51
CA ILE A 78 -4.30 2.97 5.78
C ILE A 78 -5.13 1.69 5.61
N THR A 79 -5.00 1.02 4.46
CA THR A 79 -5.81 -0.18 4.17
C THR A 79 -5.52 -1.30 5.15
N LYS A 80 -4.27 -1.49 5.57
CA LYS A 80 -3.92 -2.48 6.59
C LYS A 80 -4.53 -2.19 7.96
N VAL A 81 -4.59 -0.92 8.36
CA VAL A 81 -5.24 -0.53 9.62
C VAL A 81 -6.75 -0.76 9.54
N LEU A 82 -7.38 -0.43 8.41
CA LEU A 82 -8.80 -0.68 8.18
C LEU A 82 -9.14 -2.16 8.21
N ASP A 83 -8.38 -2.98 7.47
CA ASP A 83 -8.52 -4.45 7.45
C ASP A 83 -8.52 -5.03 8.87
N ARG A 84 -7.56 -4.61 9.70
CA ARG A 84 -7.47 -5.05 11.10
C ARG A 84 -8.65 -4.59 11.97
N ARG A 85 -9.24 -3.42 11.67
CA ARG A 85 -10.43 -2.94 12.41
C ARG A 85 -11.68 -3.71 12.00
N VAL A 86 -11.85 -3.97 10.71
CA VAL A 86 -12.98 -4.75 10.18
C VAL A 86 -12.90 -6.21 10.64
N SER A 87 -11.70 -6.80 10.66
CA SER A 87 -11.52 -8.19 11.10
C SER A 87 -11.97 -8.41 12.55
N VAL A 88 -11.80 -7.41 13.42
CA VAL A 88 -12.29 -7.48 14.81
C VAL A 88 -13.81 -7.60 14.85
N CYS A 89 -14.53 -6.84 14.02
CA CYS A 89 -15.99 -6.93 13.93
C CYS A 89 -16.47 -8.27 13.35
N MET A 90 -15.75 -8.83 12.37
CA MET A 90 -16.12 -10.11 11.75
C MET A 90 -15.87 -11.33 12.64
N LEU A 91 -14.97 -11.26 13.63
CA LEU A 91 -14.71 -12.35 14.58
C LEU A 91 -15.67 -12.38 15.77
N THR A 92 -16.50 -11.34 15.91
CA THR A 92 -17.48 -11.18 17.01
C THR A 92 -18.93 -11.44 16.58
N SER A 93 -19.14 -12.06 15.41
CA SER A 93 -20.46 -12.45 14.87
C SER A 93 -20.44 -13.94 14.52
#